data_AF-A0A2E1BFK7-F1
#
_entry.id   AF-A0A2E1BFK7-F1
#
_cell.length_a   1.000
_cell.length_b   1.000
_cell.length_c   1.000
_cell.angle_alpha   90.00
_cell.angle_beta   90.00
_cell.angle_gamma   90.00
#
_symmetry.space_group_name_H-M   'P 1'
#
loop_
_entity.id
_entity.type
_entity.pdbx_description
1 polymer ?
#
loop_
_entity_poly.entity_id
_entity_poly.type
_entity_poly.pdbx_seq_one_letter_code
_entity_poly.pdbx_strand_id
1 'polypeptide(L)'
;MNQKNNRLKPRTQHNADAAYYVLDYLAHSFPVQLYEPFTDSEGNLCSRPVTRDGQPVESREAVARRDRLIEKLASLPPVPGALDQIIQRFGTDMVAEVTGRSRRIVRKPGAGATADRLAVEGRAISANLAETQAFMDDFKRILIFSDAGGTGRSYHADLTARNQRLRVHYLLEPGWKADAAIQGLGRTNRTNQAQPPLFRPVATDVKAEKRFLSTIARRLDTLGAITRGQRQTGGQGLFRAEDNLESAYARDALRRLYLMIVGGKVEGCPLQTFETSTGLKLVDDTGIKDDLPPITTFLNRLLALTINLQNILFAHFEQILTARIEGAIASGTYDVGLETLRGEQFTVTDRQGIHTHPATGAETTLLTVAQRERNHPVTLDEALEHLVDPRAALLVNERSGRAAVCVPTTSVIDDDGVVERRVRLIRPMEATKVPVAMMGDTHWVETDRETFARIWDTEVAAVPEFTDSTVHIVSGLLLPIWKRLPNESTRVYRLQTDDGERIIGRKVSPAWAANAATTGAASLSADDAFVALTEGRTILELAEGLQLRRARVMGANRIELTGFTDTMRDRLKAYGLFGEIISWKFRLFVPTDASGAAVLTRLLERFPVERIAQREAA
;
A
#
# COMPACT_ATOMS: atom_id res chain seq x y z
N MET A 1 25.31 13.96 4.40
CA MET A 1 24.17 14.90 4.55
C MET A 1 24.48 15.76 5.77
N ASN A 2 25.10 16.92 5.56
CA ASN A 2 26.01 17.57 6.51
C ASN A 2 25.33 18.42 7.59
N GLN A 3 25.92 18.40 8.78
CA GLN A 3 25.60 19.14 10.02
C GLN A 3 25.60 20.69 9.92
N LYS A 4 25.56 21.29 8.72
CA LYS A 4 25.61 22.75 8.53
C LYS A 4 24.26 23.48 8.66
N ASN A 5 23.14 22.77 8.76
CA ASN A 5 21.80 23.39 8.90
C ASN A 5 21.49 23.97 10.30
N ASN A 6 22.39 23.86 11.28
CA ASN A 6 22.11 24.23 12.68
C ASN A 6 22.55 25.64 13.11
N ARG A 7 22.90 26.54 12.18
CA ARG A 7 23.23 27.95 12.48
C ARG A 7 22.35 28.92 11.70
N LEU A 8 21.05 28.98 12.04
CA LEU A 8 20.13 29.99 11.52
C LEU A 8 19.74 30.97 12.64
N LYS A 9 20.05 32.27 12.48
CA LYS A 9 19.72 33.34 13.44
C LYS A 9 18.22 33.70 13.35
N PRO A 10 17.53 33.95 14.48
CA PRO A 10 16.08 34.14 14.52
C PRO A 10 15.68 35.63 14.56
N ARG A 11 15.70 36.35 13.44
CA ARG A 11 15.29 37.78 13.43
C ARG A 11 14.66 38.24 12.11
N THR A 12 13.43 37.82 11.81
CA THR A 12 12.44 38.59 10.99
C THR A 12 11.08 37.86 10.94
N GLN A 13 10.05 38.50 10.40
CA GLN A 13 8.65 38.03 10.28
C GLN A 13 8.46 36.81 9.36
N HIS A 14 9.53 36.17 8.87
CA HIS A 14 9.52 35.28 7.70
C HIS A 14 9.27 33.78 7.98
N ASN A 15 8.97 33.39 9.22
CA ASN A 15 8.75 31.98 9.60
C ASN A 15 7.37 31.42 9.19
N ALA A 16 6.61 32.10 8.32
CA ALA A 16 5.22 31.75 8.04
C ALA A 16 4.92 31.43 6.57
N ASP A 17 5.91 31.51 5.67
CA ASP A 17 5.69 31.25 4.25
C ASP A 17 6.61 30.11 3.76
N ALA A 18 6.01 29.11 3.10
CA ALA A 18 6.74 28.03 2.43
C ALA A 18 7.74 28.59 1.40
N ALA A 19 7.43 29.74 0.80
CA ALA A 19 8.32 30.43 -0.12
C ALA A 19 9.68 30.75 0.52
N TYR A 20 9.73 31.10 1.81
CA TYR A 20 10.99 31.42 2.48
C TYR A 20 11.95 30.23 2.55
N TYR A 21 11.45 29.05 2.92
CA TYR A 21 12.28 27.84 2.98
C TYR A 21 12.80 27.42 1.60
N VAL A 22 11.97 27.59 0.57
CA VAL A 22 12.37 27.30 -0.82
C VAL A 22 13.39 28.33 -1.31
N LEU A 23 13.19 29.61 -1.04
CA LEU A 23 14.11 30.69 -1.41
C LEU A 23 15.49 30.51 -0.74
N ASP A 24 15.52 30.22 0.56
CA ASP A 24 16.76 29.95 1.30
C ASP A 24 17.46 28.69 0.75
N TYR A 25 16.70 27.63 0.46
CA TYR A 25 17.23 26.44 -0.17
C TYR A 25 17.85 26.73 -1.54
N LEU A 26 17.16 27.50 -2.40
CA LEU A 26 17.66 27.86 -3.73
C LEU A 26 18.91 28.77 -3.65
N ALA A 27 18.94 29.70 -2.69
CA ALA A 27 20.10 30.57 -2.49
C ALA A 27 21.37 29.77 -2.16
N HIS A 28 21.25 28.70 -1.38
CA HIS A 28 22.39 27.94 -0.85
C HIS A 28 22.68 26.61 -1.55
N SER A 29 21.68 25.99 -2.19
CA SER A 29 21.76 24.61 -2.71
C SER A 29 21.51 24.50 -4.21
N PHE A 30 21.16 25.58 -4.91
CA PHE A 30 21.02 25.53 -6.36
C PHE A 30 22.40 25.28 -7.01
N PRO A 31 22.51 24.31 -7.95
CA PRO A 31 23.79 23.94 -8.54
C PRO A 31 24.28 25.05 -9.48
N VAL A 32 25.21 25.87 -8.98
CA VAL A 32 25.84 26.95 -9.76
C VAL A 32 27.26 26.62 -10.22
N GLN A 33 27.81 25.50 -9.76
CA GLN A 33 29.18 25.09 -10.08
C GLN A 33 29.31 24.70 -11.56
N LEU A 34 30.36 25.18 -12.21
CA LEU A 34 30.70 24.82 -13.59
C LEU A 34 31.35 23.44 -13.63
N TYR A 35 30.89 22.59 -14.55
CA TYR A 35 31.48 21.28 -14.84
C TYR A 35 32.02 21.26 -16.26
N GLU A 36 33.16 20.61 -16.45
CA GLU A 36 33.72 20.32 -17.76
C GLU A 36 33.67 18.80 -18.05
N PRO A 37 33.36 18.40 -19.29
CA PRO A 37 33.47 17.02 -19.70
C PRO A 37 34.95 16.60 -19.77
N PHE A 38 35.25 15.39 -19.34
CA PHE A 38 36.54 14.75 -19.56
C PHE A 38 36.33 13.27 -19.88
N THR A 39 37.23 12.70 -20.67
CA THR A 39 37.23 11.26 -20.93
C THR A 39 38.15 10.59 -19.92
N ASP A 40 37.67 9.57 -19.22
CA ASP A 40 38.50 8.80 -18.30
C ASP A 40 39.45 7.85 -19.06
N SER A 41 40.28 7.12 -18.32
CA SER A 41 41.23 6.14 -18.90
C SER A 41 40.57 4.96 -19.59
N GLU A 42 39.26 4.73 -19.38
CA GLU A 42 38.48 3.64 -19.97
C GLU A 42 37.67 4.12 -21.20
N GLY A 43 37.77 5.40 -21.57
CA GLY A 43 37.04 5.97 -22.70
C GLY A 43 35.64 6.46 -22.35
N ASN A 44 35.23 6.44 -21.08
CA ASN A 44 33.91 6.93 -20.66
C ASN A 44 33.91 8.45 -20.52
N LEU A 45 32.87 9.08 -21.04
CA LEU A 45 32.66 10.52 -20.88
C LEU A 45 32.14 10.80 -19.45
N CYS A 46 32.97 11.46 -18.66
CA CYS A 46 32.67 11.89 -17.29
C CYS A 46 32.61 13.42 -17.20
N SER A 47 32.06 13.95 -16.11
CA SER A 47 32.08 15.39 -15.82
C SER A 47 32.81 15.67 -14.52
N ARG A 48 33.72 16.66 -14.50
CA ARG A 48 34.40 17.10 -13.26
C ARG A 48 34.19 18.59 -13.02
N PRO A 49 34.21 19.03 -11.75
CA PRO A 49 34.08 20.46 -11.44
C PRO A 49 35.28 21.24 -11.95
N VAL A 50 35.02 22.36 -12.60
CA VAL A 50 36.07 23.33 -12.97
C VAL A 50 36.53 24.05 -11.71
N THR A 51 37.84 24.09 -11.48
CA THR A 51 38.44 24.84 -10.37
C THR A 51 39.45 25.87 -10.87
N ARG A 52 39.54 26.99 -10.16
CA ARG A 52 40.55 28.03 -10.36
C ARG A 52 41.13 28.36 -8.99
N ASP A 53 42.45 28.27 -8.86
CA ASP A 53 43.16 28.51 -7.57
C ASP A 53 42.61 27.66 -6.41
N GLY A 54 42.20 26.42 -6.71
CA GLY A 54 41.62 25.48 -5.74
C GLY A 54 40.16 25.76 -5.35
N GLN A 55 39.53 26.80 -5.91
CA GLN A 55 38.13 27.15 -5.67
C GLN A 55 37.23 26.70 -6.84
N PRO A 56 36.02 26.18 -6.58
CA PRO A 56 35.00 25.95 -7.60
C PRO A 56 34.73 27.20 -8.45
N VAL A 57 34.72 27.04 -9.78
CA VAL A 57 34.27 28.10 -10.68
C VAL A 57 32.76 28.02 -10.83
N GLU A 58 32.07 29.15 -10.74
CA GLU A 58 30.62 29.22 -10.97
C GLU A 58 30.30 29.40 -12.46
N SER A 59 29.28 28.70 -12.93
CA SER A 59 28.67 28.93 -14.24
C SER A 59 27.79 30.17 -14.19
N ARG A 60 28.17 31.21 -14.94
CA ARG A 60 27.39 32.46 -15.06
C ARG A 60 25.94 32.20 -15.47
N GLU A 61 25.72 31.22 -16.34
CA GLU A 61 24.38 30.85 -16.79
C GLU A 61 23.56 30.21 -15.65
N ALA A 62 24.18 29.31 -14.88
CA ALA A 62 23.51 28.65 -13.76
C ALA A 62 23.17 29.65 -12.63
N VAL A 63 24.07 30.58 -12.34
CA VAL A 63 23.82 31.72 -11.43
C VAL A 63 22.63 32.55 -11.92
N ALA A 64 22.63 32.96 -13.19
CA ALA A 64 21.51 33.72 -13.76
C ALA A 64 20.18 32.94 -13.79
N ARG A 65 20.21 31.61 -13.88
CA ARG A 65 19.00 30.77 -13.75
C ARG A 65 18.49 30.71 -12.31
N ARG A 66 19.39 30.57 -11.33
CA ARG A 66 19.06 30.63 -9.90
C ARG A 66 18.41 31.96 -9.55
N ASP A 67 19.05 33.06 -9.92
CA ASP A 67 18.63 34.40 -9.51
C ASP A 67 17.26 34.74 -10.11
N ARG A 68 17.03 34.44 -11.40
CA ARG A 68 15.70 34.58 -12.02
C ARG A 68 14.62 33.73 -11.35
N LEU A 69 14.95 32.52 -10.90
CA LEU A 69 14.00 31.66 -10.19
C LEU A 69 13.66 32.23 -8.81
N ILE A 70 14.66 32.74 -8.09
CA ILE A 70 14.49 33.43 -6.80
C ILE A 70 13.62 34.67 -6.98
N GLU A 71 13.91 35.53 -7.96
CA GLU A 71 13.11 36.72 -8.28
C GLU A 71 11.65 36.36 -8.56
N LYS A 72 11.44 35.34 -9.42
CA LYS A 72 10.09 34.87 -9.74
C LYS A 72 9.36 34.40 -8.47
N LEU A 73 9.97 33.55 -7.66
CA LEU A 73 9.35 33.04 -6.43
C LEU A 73 9.08 34.15 -5.41
N ALA A 74 9.99 35.10 -5.26
CA ALA A 74 9.83 36.26 -4.38
C ALA A 74 8.73 37.23 -4.85
N SER A 75 8.41 37.23 -6.15
CA SER A 75 7.31 38.02 -6.72
C SER A 75 5.92 37.39 -6.58
N LEU A 76 5.84 36.09 -6.22
CA LEU A 76 4.57 35.42 -6.04
C LEU A 76 3.88 35.88 -4.76
N PRO A 77 2.54 35.95 -4.74
CA PRO A 77 1.81 36.25 -3.52
C PRO A 77 2.05 35.14 -2.48
N PRO A 78 2.19 35.50 -1.19
CA PRO A 78 2.38 34.51 -0.14
C PRO A 78 1.15 33.60 -0.03
N VAL A 79 1.37 32.30 0.19
CA VAL A 79 0.27 31.36 0.42
C VAL A 79 -0.04 31.35 1.91
N PRO A 80 -1.23 31.82 2.34
CA PRO A 80 -1.55 31.90 3.76
C PRO A 80 -1.74 30.50 4.36
N GLY A 81 -1.00 30.19 5.42
CA GLY A 81 -1.10 28.91 6.12
C GLY A 81 -2.49 28.68 6.73
N ALA A 82 -2.98 27.44 6.71
CA ALA A 82 -4.32 27.08 7.18
C ALA A 82 -4.59 27.53 8.62
N LEU A 83 -3.59 27.40 9.51
CA LEU A 83 -3.71 27.83 10.91
C LEU A 83 -3.96 29.34 11.03
N ASP A 84 -3.23 30.14 10.26
CA ASP A 84 -3.39 31.59 10.28
C ASP A 84 -4.74 32.00 9.70
N GLN A 85 -5.22 31.32 8.65
CA GLN A 85 -6.56 31.58 8.11
C GLN A 85 -7.66 31.28 9.13
N ILE A 86 -7.57 30.17 9.88
CA ILE A 86 -8.54 29.83 10.93
C ILE A 86 -8.52 30.90 12.03
N ILE A 87 -7.34 31.28 12.51
CA ILE A 87 -7.19 32.31 13.56
C ILE A 87 -7.71 33.67 13.07
N GLN A 88 -7.39 34.07 11.83
CA GLN A 88 -7.84 35.34 11.26
C GLN A 88 -9.36 35.38 11.02
N ARG A 89 -9.98 34.22 10.75
CA ARG A 89 -11.41 34.12 10.50
C ARG A 89 -12.23 34.13 11.79
N PHE A 90 -11.80 33.38 12.80
CA PHE A 90 -12.56 33.17 14.03
C PHE A 90 -12.07 34.00 15.23
N GLY A 91 -10.87 34.59 15.13
CA GLY A 91 -10.26 35.35 16.20
C GLY A 91 -9.60 34.47 17.27
N THR A 92 -8.70 35.08 18.02
CA THR A 92 -7.95 34.42 19.11
C THR A 92 -8.83 34.10 20.32
N ASP A 93 -9.98 34.78 20.45
CA ASP A 93 -10.91 34.59 21.56
C ASP A 93 -11.73 33.30 21.40
N MET A 94 -11.96 32.85 20.16
CA MET A 94 -12.71 31.62 19.86
C MET A 94 -11.82 30.40 19.62
N VAL A 95 -10.56 30.63 19.22
CA VAL A 95 -9.61 29.60 18.81
C VAL A 95 -8.57 29.36 19.91
N ALA A 96 -8.55 28.14 20.44
CA ALA A 96 -7.49 27.62 21.27
C ALA A 96 -6.37 27.04 20.41
N GLU A 97 -5.15 27.57 20.55
CA GLU A 97 -4.00 27.13 19.75
C GLU A 97 -2.97 26.37 20.61
N VAL A 98 -2.91 25.06 20.43
CA VAL A 98 -2.01 24.12 21.13
C VAL A 98 -0.98 23.55 20.16
N THR A 99 -0.17 24.43 19.58
CA THR A 99 0.83 24.08 18.55
C THR A 99 2.26 24.26 19.06
N GLY A 100 3.27 23.92 18.24
CA GLY A 100 4.68 24.27 18.51
C GLY A 100 5.08 25.70 18.11
N ARG A 101 4.15 26.50 17.55
CA ARG A 101 4.48 27.83 17.00
C ARG A 101 4.81 28.82 18.13
N SER A 102 5.88 29.59 17.96
CA SER A 102 6.23 30.70 18.85
C SER A 102 5.68 32.05 18.38
N ARG A 103 5.11 32.10 17.17
CA ARG A 103 4.51 33.30 16.55
C ARG A 103 3.33 32.91 15.68
N ARG A 104 2.34 33.80 15.59
CA ARG A 104 1.16 33.69 14.71
C ARG A 104 0.82 35.02 14.04
N ILE A 105 0.06 34.97 12.96
CA ILE A 105 -0.43 36.16 12.26
C ILE A 105 -1.91 36.37 12.60
N VAL A 106 -2.22 37.48 13.28
CA VAL A 106 -3.59 37.83 13.69
C VAL A 106 -4.11 39.04 12.92
N ARG A 107 -5.42 39.05 12.67
CA ARG A 107 -6.13 40.20 12.13
C ARG A 107 -6.45 41.15 13.28
N LYS A 108 -5.97 42.39 13.21
CA LYS A 108 -6.32 43.45 14.17
C LYS A 108 -7.24 44.45 13.48
N PRO A 109 -8.33 44.88 14.14
CA PRO A 109 -9.20 45.91 13.59
C PRO A 109 -8.40 47.17 13.28
N GLY A 110 -8.64 47.76 12.12
CA GLY A 110 -8.09 49.06 11.78
C GLY A 110 -8.64 50.14 12.72
N ALA A 111 -7.88 51.21 12.94
CA ALA A 111 -8.38 52.35 13.69
C ALA A 111 -9.28 53.18 12.77
N GLY A 112 -10.60 53.12 12.96
CA GLY A 112 -11.57 53.92 12.18
C GLY A 112 -11.67 53.51 10.71
N ALA A 113 -11.45 54.46 9.79
CA ALA A 113 -11.60 54.29 8.33
C ALA A 113 -10.51 53.46 7.65
N THR A 114 -9.62 52.81 8.41
CA THR A 114 -8.55 51.97 7.86
C THR A 114 -8.98 50.51 7.87
N ALA A 115 -8.69 49.79 6.79
CA ALA A 115 -8.97 48.35 6.72
C ALA A 115 -8.20 47.59 7.82
N ASP A 116 -8.75 46.46 8.23
CA ASP A 116 -8.09 45.53 9.15
C ASP A 116 -6.66 45.22 8.71
N ARG A 117 -5.74 45.22 9.67
CA ARG A 117 -4.32 44.95 9.42
C ARG A 117 -3.90 43.60 9.97
N LEU A 118 -2.99 42.93 9.27
CA LEU A 118 -2.32 41.74 9.79
C LEU A 118 -1.16 42.15 10.71
N ALA A 119 -1.08 41.51 11.88
CA ALA A 119 -0.03 41.76 12.87
C ALA A 119 0.58 40.42 13.34
N VAL A 120 1.89 40.42 13.56
CA VAL A 120 2.57 39.26 14.16
C VAL A 120 2.46 39.35 15.68
N GLU A 121 2.01 38.26 16.29
CA GLU A 121 1.89 38.12 17.73
C GLU A 121 2.81 36.99 18.21
N GLY A 122 3.55 37.24 19.30
CA GLY A 122 4.37 36.21 19.94
C GLY A 122 3.53 35.31 20.84
N ARG A 123 3.85 34.03 20.90
CA ARG A 123 3.20 33.05 21.79
C ARG A 123 4.25 32.31 22.62
N ALA A 124 4.04 32.29 23.94
CA ALA A 124 4.83 31.44 24.82
C ALA A 124 4.34 30.00 24.71
N ILE A 125 5.26 29.02 24.72
CA ILE A 125 4.90 27.58 24.70
C ILE A 125 4.07 27.20 25.94
N SER A 126 4.32 27.88 27.07
CA SER A 126 3.54 27.74 28.31
C SER A 126 2.05 28.11 28.14
N ALA A 127 1.70 28.93 27.14
CA ALA A 127 0.31 29.29 26.86
C ALA A 127 -0.54 28.07 26.46
N ASN A 128 0.05 26.97 25.99
CA ASN A 128 -0.66 25.77 25.57
C ASN A 128 -1.54 25.17 26.69
N LEU A 129 -1.13 25.31 27.96
CA LEU A 129 -1.92 24.83 29.08
C LEU A 129 -3.19 25.68 29.28
N ALA A 130 -3.04 27.00 29.26
CA ALA A 130 -4.16 27.93 29.37
C ALA A 130 -5.13 27.79 28.19
N GLU A 131 -4.60 27.61 26.97
CA GLU A 131 -5.41 27.39 25.76
C GLU A 131 -6.20 26.06 25.83
N THR A 132 -5.56 24.99 26.33
CA THR A 132 -6.24 23.71 26.56
C THR A 132 -7.36 23.85 27.58
N GLN A 133 -7.08 24.51 28.71
CA GLN A 133 -8.06 24.72 29.76
C GLN A 133 -9.23 25.57 29.26
N ALA A 134 -8.96 26.65 28.53
CA ALA A 134 -9.99 27.51 27.96
C ALA A 134 -10.91 26.77 26.99
N PHE A 135 -10.39 25.79 26.23
CA PHE A 135 -11.21 24.91 25.40
C PHE A 135 -12.06 23.94 26.23
N MET A 136 -11.45 23.29 27.24
CA MET A 136 -12.14 22.30 28.09
C MET A 136 -13.18 22.92 29.03
N ASP A 137 -12.98 24.18 29.43
CA ASP A 137 -13.92 24.98 30.23
C ASP A 137 -15.00 25.67 29.38
N ASP A 138 -15.04 25.37 28.08
CA ASP A 138 -16.06 25.86 27.14
C ASP A 138 -15.96 27.37 26.81
N PHE A 139 -14.88 28.05 27.20
CA PHE A 139 -14.62 29.44 26.85
C PHE A 139 -14.24 29.60 25.37
N LYS A 140 -13.45 28.66 24.84
CA LYS A 140 -13.06 28.61 23.41
C LYS A 140 -13.73 27.44 22.72
N ARG A 141 -14.31 27.68 21.54
CA ARG A 141 -15.09 26.65 20.81
C ARG A 141 -14.27 25.85 19.82
N ILE A 142 -13.16 26.40 19.33
CA ILE A 142 -12.32 25.78 18.30
C ILE A 142 -10.98 25.45 18.95
N LEU A 143 -10.48 24.23 18.75
CA LEU A 143 -9.14 23.82 19.17
C LEU A 143 -8.32 23.44 17.93
N ILE A 144 -7.12 23.99 17.84
CA ILE A 144 -6.09 23.61 16.89
C ILE A 144 -4.95 22.98 17.69
N PHE A 145 -4.49 21.79 17.31
CA PHE A 145 -3.33 21.19 17.93
C PHE A 145 -2.38 20.56 16.90
N SER A 146 -1.10 20.47 17.26
CA SER A 146 -0.06 19.77 16.49
C SER A 146 0.72 18.82 17.40
N ASP A 147 1.47 17.86 16.83
CA ASP A 147 2.30 16.93 17.61
C ASP A 147 3.25 17.65 18.58
N ALA A 148 3.93 18.70 18.11
CA ALA A 148 4.85 19.49 18.92
C ALA A 148 4.20 20.22 20.12
N GLY A 149 2.87 20.41 20.10
CA GLY A 149 2.13 21.14 21.13
C GLY A 149 1.23 20.26 22.00
N GLY A 150 0.89 19.04 21.58
CA GLY A 150 -0.16 18.21 22.16
C GLY A 150 0.29 17.02 23.01
N THR A 151 1.59 16.82 23.23
CA THR A 151 2.12 15.65 23.97
C THR A 151 1.45 15.51 25.34
N GLY A 152 0.91 14.31 25.62
CA GLY A 152 0.27 13.98 26.90
C GLY A 152 -1.11 14.61 27.16
N ARG A 153 -1.65 15.46 26.27
CA ARG A 153 -2.93 16.13 26.47
C ARG A 153 -4.12 15.34 25.93
N SER A 154 -5.31 15.64 26.45
CA SER A 154 -6.58 15.04 26.05
C SER A 154 -7.63 16.12 25.82
N TYR A 155 -8.38 16.01 24.74
CA TYR A 155 -9.37 16.99 24.26
C TYR A 155 -10.72 16.33 23.96
N HIS A 156 -10.91 15.08 24.34
CA HIS A 156 -12.19 14.37 24.21
C HIS A 156 -13.32 15.09 24.98
N ALA A 157 -14.57 14.78 24.64
CA ALA A 157 -15.74 15.29 25.36
C ALA A 157 -15.91 14.54 26.68
N ASP A 158 -14.98 14.71 27.61
CA ASP A 158 -14.96 14.04 28.92
C ASP A 158 -16.22 14.38 29.75
N LEU A 159 -16.86 13.37 30.34
CA LEU A 159 -18.01 13.54 31.23
C LEU A 159 -17.71 14.41 32.47
N THR A 160 -16.44 14.54 32.84
CA THR A 160 -15.99 15.39 33.95
C THR A 160 -15.66 16.83 33.52
N ALA A 161 -15.51 17.08 32.22
CA ALA A 161 -15.23 18.41 31.70
C ALA A 161 -16.52 19.20 31.48
N ARG A 162 -16.42 20.54 31.54
CA ARG A 162 -17.55 21.43 31.24
C ARG A 162 -17.93 21.39 29.77
N ASN A 163 -16.93 21.38 28.88
CA ASN A 163 -17.17 21.27 27.45
C ASN A 163 -17.39 19.80 27.04
N GLN A 164 -18.64 19.38 26.98
CA GLN A 164 -19.06 18.04 26.53
C GLN A 164 -19.58 18.05 25.08
N ARG A 165 -19.29 19.08 24.28
CA ARG A 165 -19.79 19.17 22.89
C ARG A 165 -19.23 18.07 21.98
N LEU A 166 -19.99 17.68 20.95
CA LEU A 166 -19.52 16.73 19.94
C LEU A 166 -18.20 17.22 19.34
N ARG A 167 -17.18 16.36 19.37
CA ARG A 167 -15.87 16.67 18.78
C ARG A 167 -15.92 16.39 17.28
N VAL A 168 -16.08 17.44 16.47
CA VAL A 168 -15.88 17.35 15.02
C VAL A 168 -14.40 17.62 14.73
N HIS A 169 -13.65 16.54 14.57
CA HIS A 169 -12.20 16.58 14.39
C HIS A 169 -11.86 16.64 12.90
N TYR A 170 -11.43 17.81 12.44
CA TYR A 170 -10.90 18.01 11.10
C TYR A 170 -9.42 17.60 11.04
N LEU A 171 -9.10 16.60 10.22
CA LEU A 171 -7.72 16.16 10.00
C LEU A 171 -7.15 16.92 8.80
N LEU A 172 -6.45 18.04 9.08
CA LEU A 172 -5.83 18.89 8.05
C LEU A 172 -4.51 18.30 7.53
N GLU A 173 -3.62 17.89 8.44
CA GLU A 173 -2.35 17.27 8.09
C GLU A 173 -2.15 16.02 8.96
N PRO A 174 -2.28 14.81 8.39
CA PRO A 174 -1.98 13.58 9.10
C PRO A 174 -0.49 13.45 9.39
N GLY A 175 -0.14 12.84 10.53
CA GLY A 175 1.24 12.41 10.75
C GLY A 175 1.72 11.45 9.66
N TRP A 176 2.95 11.63 9.19
CA TRP A 176 3.59 10.77 8.18
C TRP A 176 3.73 9.31 8.62
N LYS A 177 3.79 9.07 9.93
CA LYS A 177 3.82 7.75 10.55
C LYS A 177 2.46 7.40 11.15
N ALA A 178 2.08 6.12 11.03
CA ALA A 178 0.78 5.64 11.49
C ALA A 178 0.57 5.87 12.98
N ASP A 179 1.57 5.57 13.81
CA ASP A 179 1.55 5.81 15.26
C ASP A 179 1.30 7.27 15.60
N ALA A 180 1.93 8.22 14.90
CA ALA A 180 1.71 9.65 15.11
C ALA A 180 0.27 10.07 14.77
N ALA A 181 -0.26 9.63 13.61
CA ALA A 181 -1.63 9.90 13.21
C ALA A 181 -2.65 9.33 14.21
N ILE A 182 -2.44 8.09 14.68
CA ILE A 182 -3.28 7.42 15.69
C ILE A 182 -3.24 8.18 17.01
N GLN A 183 -2.06 8.60 17.44
CA GLN A 183 -1.89 9.39 18.66
C GLN A 183 -2.65 10.72 18.56
N GLY A 184 -2.65 11.38 17.40
CA GLY A 184 -3.43 12.57 17.12
C GLY A 184 -4.94 12.34 17.25
N LEU A 185 -5.48 11.29 16.62
CA LEU A 185 -6.90 10.93 16.71
C LEU A 185 -7.30 10.52 18.14
N GLY A 186 -6.42 9.83 18.86
CA GLY A 186 -6.58 9.47 20.27
C GLY A 186 -6.56 10.65 21.23
N ARG A 187 -6.30 11.89 20.77
CA ARG A 187 -6.46 13.09 21.60
C ARG A 187 -7.92 13.44 21.81
N THR A 188 -8.79 13.14 20.85
CA THR A 188 -10.23 13.46 20.91
C THR A 188 -11.11 12.22 21.13
N ASN A 189 -10.53 11.02 21.09
CA ASN A 189 -11.23 9.76 21.32
C ASN A 189 -10.62 9.02 22.52
N ARG A 190 -11.34 8.95 23.64
CA ARG A 190 -10.90 8.32 24.89
C ARG A 190 -12.08 7.66 25.61
N THR A 191 -11.76 6.79 26.56
CA THR A 191 -12.74 6.30 27.55
C THR A 191 -13.31 7.48 28.36
N ASN A 192 -14.53 7.35 28.90
CA ASN A 192 -15.22 8.40 29.66
C ASN A 192 -15.73 9.61 28.85
N GLN A 193 -15.85 9.48 27.52
CA GLN A 193 -16.45 10.52 26.68
C GLN A 193 -17.99 10.48 26.70
N ALA A 194 -18.64 11.64 26.76
CA ALA A 194 -20.09 11.82 26.66
C ALA A 194 -20.65 11.29 25.33
N GLN A 195 -19.92 11.52 24.24
CA GLN A 195 -20.20 10.93 22.93
C GLN A 195 -18.91 10.74 22.12
N PRO A 196 -18.90 9.80 21.15
CA PRO A 196 -17.76 9.63 20.26
C PRO A 196 -17.53 10.83 19.33
N PRO A 197 -16.27 11.09 18.94
CA PRO A 197 -15.95 12.15 17.99
C PRO A 197 -16.40 11.79 16.56
N LEU A 198 -16.67 12.82 15.75
CA LEU A 198 -16.81 12.73 14.31
C LEU A 198 -15.48 13.14 13.65
N PHE A 199 -14.83 12.21 12.96
CA PHE A 199 -13.62 12.52 12.20
C PHE A 199 -13.98 12.99 10.79
N ARG A 200 -13.32 14.06 10.33
CA ARG A 200 -13.43 14.60 8.96
C ARG A 200 -12.04 14.79 8.37
N PRO A 201 -11.55 13.83 7.57
CA PRO A 201 -10.39 14.06 6.72
C PRO A 201 -10.66 15.26 5.81
N VAL A 202 -9.71 16.18 5.76
CA VAL A 202 -9.75 17.31 4.83
C VAL A 202 -8.73 17.05 3.75
N ALA A 203 -9.12 17.31 2.51
CA ALA A 203 -8.25 17.32 1.36
C ALA A 203 -8.61 18.49 0.47
N THR A 204 -7.61 19.05 -0.20
CA THR A 204 -7.85 20.03 -1.26
C THR A 204 -8.28 19.33 -2.55
N ASP A 205 -8.62 20.12 -3.56
CA ASP A 205 -8.89 19.66 -4.92
C ASP A 205 -7.61 19.29 -5.71
N VAL A 206 -6.44 19.40 -5.07
CA VAL A 206 -5.16 19.00 -5.65
C VAL A 206 -5.05 17.48 -5.69
N LYS A 207 -5.10 16.90 -6.89
CA LYS A 207 -5.14 15.44 -7.09
C LYS A 207 -3.96 14.70 -6.45
N ALA A 208 -2.76 15.27 -6.45
CA ALA A 208 -1.61 14.62 -5.81
C ALA A 208 -1.76 14.50 -4.29
N GLU A 209 -2.61 15.30 -3.64
CA GLU A 209 -2.90 15.17 -2.22
C GLU A 209 -3.66 13.88 -1.89
N LYS A 210 -4.42 13.32 -2.85
CA LYS A 210 -5.08 12.02 -2.70
C LYS A 210 -4.12 10.89 -2.38
N ARG A 211 -2.84 11.01 -2.73
CA ARG A 211 -1.80 10.08 -2.31
C ARG A 211 -1.70 9.99 -0.78
N PHE A 212 -1.77 11.13 -0.10
CA PHE A 212 -1.72 11.18 1.37
C PHE A 212 -2.97 10.53 1.94
N LEU A 213 -4.15 10.86 1.39
CA LEU A 213 -5.41 10.23 1.79
C LEU A 213 -5.39 8.71 1.63
N SER A 214 -4.89 8.20 0.50
CA SER A 214 -4.77 6.77 0.23
C SER A 214 -3.89 6.05 1.26
N THR A 215 -2.77 6.68 1.60
CA THR A 215 -1.85 6.17 2.61
C THR A 215 -2.50 6.14 4.00
N ILE A 216 -3.25 7.19 4.35
CA ILE A 216 -3.99 7.27 5.63
C ILE A 216 -5.13 6.26 5.66
N ALA A 217 -5.93 6.15 4.59
CA ALA A 217 -7.09 5.28 4.47
C ALA A 217 -6.72 3.83 4.79
N ARG A 218 -5.71 3.30 4.09
CA ARG A 218 -5.17 1.96 4.33
C ARG A 218 -4.70 1.77 5.78
N ARG A 219 -4.12 2.81 6.38
CA ARG A 219 -3.59 2.75 7.75
C ARG A 219 -4.68 2.89 8.81
N LEU A 220 -5.76 3.62 8.52
CA LEU A 220 -6.96 3.73 9.36
C LEU A 220 -7.85 2.50 9.26
N ASP A 221 -7.92 1.85 8.09
CA ASP A 221 -8.51 0.52 7.92
C ASP A 221 -7.80 -0.51 8.81
N THR A 222 -6.46 -0.41 8.90
CA THR A 222 -5.67 -1.19 9.87
C THR A 222 -6.00 -0.81 11.32
N LEU A 223 -6.37 0.45 11.60
CA LEU A 223 -6.76 0.91 12.94
C LEU A 223 -8.14 0.39 13.37
N GLY A 224 -9.12 0.38 12.47
CA GLY A 224 -10.45 -0.17 12.70
C GLY A 224 -10.40 -1.68 13.02
N ALA A 225 -9.39 -2.39 12.50
CA ALA A 225 -9.07 -3.76 12.86
C ALA A 225 -8.45 -3.91 14.27
N ILE A 226 -7.78 -2.88 14.80
CA ILE A 226 -7.05 -2.93 16.08
C ILE A 226 -7.90 -2.43 17.27
N THR A 227 -8.89 -1.56 17.05
CA THR A 227 -9.76 -1.08 18.14
C THR A 227 -10.78 -2.15 18.55
N ARG A 228 -10.64 -2.72 19.76
CA ARG A 228 -11.60 -3.67 20.36
C ARG A 228 -13.03 -3.11 20.30
N GLY A 229 -13.94 -3.84 19.66
CA GLY A 229 -15.35 -3.87 20.08
C GLY A 229 -16.34 -2.88 19.48
N GLN A 230 -15.93 -1.83 18.77
CA GLN A 230 -16.90 -0.91 18.13
C GLN A 230 -17.18 -1.33 16.68
N ARG A 231 -18.40 -1.82 16.42
CA ARG A 231 -18.96 -2.08 15.08
C ARG A 231 -19.11 -0.82 14.21
N GLN A 232 -18.70 0.37 14.70
CA GLN A 232 -18.82 1.67 14.02
C GLN A 232 -17.57 2.54 14.16
N THR A 233 -16.36 1.98 14.07
CA THR A 233 -15.14 2.80 14.08
C THR A 233 -14.81 3.34 12.69
N GLY A 234 -15.29 4.56 12.42
CA GLY A 234 -14.64 5.64 11.64
C GLY A 234 -13.85 5.38 10.34
N GLY A 235 -13.81 4.18 9.77
CA GLY A 235 -13.16 3.86 8.50
C GLY A 235 -14.18 3.44 7.43
N GLN A 236 -15.24 2.74 7.82
CA GLN A 236 -16.37 2.47 6.93
C GLN A 236 -17.07 3.78 6.56
N GLY A 237 -16.90 4.20 5.30
CA GLY A 237 -17.45 5.44 4.74
C GLY A 237 -16.55 6.67 4.89
N LEU A 238 -15.37 6.56 5.54
CA LEU A 238 -14.43 7.68 5.64
C LEU A 238 -13.59 7.86 4.37
N PHE A 239 -13.38 6.76 3.65
CA PHE A 239 -12.72 6.74 2.34
C PHE A 239 -13.50 5.81 1.41
N ARG A 240 -13.55 6.19 0.13
CA ARG A 240 -14.08 5.34 -0.92
C ARG A 240 -13.00 4.36 -1.33
N ALA A 241 -13.40 3.22 -1.86
CA ALA A 241 -12.42 2.21 -2.27
C ALA A 241 -11.54 2.67 -3.46
N GLU A 242 -12.04 3.61 -4.27
CA GLU A 242 -11.27 4.37 -5.27
C GLU A 242 -10.15 5.27 -4.67
N ASP A 243 -10.23 5.60 -3.38
CA ASP A 243 -9.17 6.34 -2.68
C ASP A 243 -7.98 5.42 -2.31
N ASN A 244 -8.07 4.10 -2.50
CA ASN A 244 -6.94 3.17 -2.36
C ASN A 244 -6.11 3.06 -3.67
N LEU A 245 -5.30 4.08 -3.91
CA LEU A 245 -4.38 4.21 -5.04
C LEU A 245 -3.17 3.26 -5.00
N GLU A 246 -3.04 2.40 -3.97
CA GLU A 246 -1.97 1.38 -3.91
C GLU A 246 -2.48 -0.05 -4.18
N SER A 247 -3.78 -0.20 -4.47
CA SER A 247 -4.43 -1.49 -4.78
C SER A 247 -3.88 -2.14 -6.06
N ALA A 248 -4.15 -3.44 -6.24
CA ALA A 248 -3.82 -4.14 -7.49
C ALA A 248 -4.51 -3.49 -8.70
N TYR A 249 -5.76 -3.05 -8.53
CA TYR A 249 -6.52 -2.31 -9.55
C TYR A 249 -5.84 -0.99 -9.91
N ALA A 250 -5.33 -0.25 -8.92
CA ALA A 250 -4.61 1.01 -9.16
C ALA A 250 -3.28 0.78 -9.91
N ARG A 251 -2.54 -0.29 -9.60
CA ARG A 251 -1.30 -0.62 -10.34
C ARG A 251 -1.58 -1.01 -11.78
N ASP A 252 -2.62 -1.79 -12.02
CA ASP A 252 -3.04 -2.15 -13.38
C ASP A 252 -3.56 -0.92 -14.16
N ALA A 253 -4.36 -0.07 -13.51
CA ALA A 253 -4.82 1.19 -14.09
C ALA A 253 -3.64 2.10 -14.48
N LEU A 254 -2.59 2.14 -13.67
CA LEU A 254 -1.38 2.91 -13.99
C LEU A 254 -0.63 2.33 -15.19
N ARG A 255 -0.47 1.00 -15.26
CA ARG A 255 0.15 0.34 -16.43
C ARG A 255 -0.61 0.69 -17.70
N ARG A 256 -1.95 0.68 -17.64
CA ARG A 256 -2.79 1.07 -18.77
C ARG A 256 -2.66 2.55 -19.12
N LEU A 257 -2.56 3.43 -18.13
CA LEU A 257 -2.30 4.86 -18.36
C LEU A 257 -0.98 5.07 -19.11
N TYR A 258 0.10 4.40 -18.71
CA TYR A 258 1.38 4.49 -19.42
C TYR A 258 1.27 4.05 -20.88
N LEU A 259 0.59 2.94 -21.15
CA LEU A 259 0.33 2.49 -22.52
C LEU A 259 -0.46 3.52 -23.34
N MET A 260 -1.43 4.21 -22.71
CA MET A 260 -2.18 5.29 -23.36
C MET A 260 -1.30 6.51 -23.66
N ILE A 261 -0.38 6.88 -22.75
CA ILE A 261 0.56 7.98 -22.94
C ILE A 261 1.52 7.67 -24.09
N VAL A 262 2.11 6.47 -24.11
CA VAL A 262 3.00 6.01 -25.19
C VAL A 262 2.26 5.98 -26.52
N GLY A 263 1.00 5.52 -26.53
CA GLY A 263 0.15 5.51 -27.71
C GLY A 263 -0.44 6.87 -28.12
N GLY A 264 -0.08 7.97 -27.45
CA GLY A 264 -0.56 9.32 -27.77
C GLY A 264 -2.06 9.55 -27.51
N LYS A 265 -2.69 8.74 -26.66
CA LYS A 265 -4.14 8.76 -26.38
C LYS A 265 -4.54 9.63 -25.20
N VAL A 266 -3.57 10.31 -24.57
CA VAL A 266 -3.80 11.22 -23.44
C VAL A 266 -3.71 12.65 -23.95
N GLU A 267 -4.87 13.26 -24.17
CA GLU A 267 -4.95 14.65 -24.63
C GLU A 267 -4.33 15.60 -23.60
N GLY A 268 -3.54 16.57 -24.06
CA GLY A 268 -2.86 17.52 -23.18
C GLY A 268 -1.63 16.96 -22.43
N CYS A 269 -1.29 15.67 -22.58
CA CYS A 269 -0.04 15.11 -22.08
C CYS A 269 0.61 14.10 -23.05
N PRO A 270 1.27 14.58 -24.12
CA PRO A 270 2.11 13.75 -24.97
C PRO A 270 3.24 13.08 -24.18
N LEU A 271 3.78 11.96 -24.70
CA LEU A 271 4.88 11.21 -24.08
C LEU A 271 6.05 12.11 -23.69
N GLN A 272 6.53 12.97 -24.60
CA GLN A 272 7.65 13.86 -24.33
C GLN A 272 7.37 14.83 -23.16
N THR A 273 6.15 15.36 -23.09
CA THR A 273 5.71 16.24 -21.99
C THR A 273 5.67 15.48 -20.66
N PHE A 274 5.15 14.25 -20.67
CA PHE A 274 5.14 13.37 -19.50
C PHE A 274 6.55 13.10 -18.98
N GLU A 275 7.46 12.62 -19.85
CA GLU A 275 8.81 12.24 -19.45
C GLU A 275 9.61 13.46 -18.97
N THR A 276 9.47 14.61 -19.64
CA THR A 276 10.17 15.85 -19.26
C THR A 276 9.69 16.37 -17.91
N SER A 277 8.37 16.33 -17.66
CA SER A 277 7.80 16.89 -16.43
C SER A 277 7.98 15.96 -15.22
N THR A 278 7.97 14.64 -15.43
CA THR A 278 8.06 13.65 -14.35
C THR A 278 9.47 13.11 -14.13
N GLY A 279 10.34 13.20 -15.14
CA GLY A 279 11.64 12.52 -15.17
C GLY A 279 11.52 10.99 -15.29
N LEU A 280 10.34 10.45 -15.61
CA LEU A 280 10.12 9.02 -15.77
C LEU A 280 10.24 8.63 -17.23
N LYS A 281 11.00 7.56 -17.50
CA LYS A 281 11.15 6.98 -18.83
C LYS A 281 10.17 5.83 -19.00
N LEU A 282 9.33 5.89 -20.04
CA LEU A 282 8.38 4.84 -20.38
C LEU A 282 8.83 3.99 -21.57
N VAL A 283 9.70 4.55 -22.41
CA VAL A 283 10.23 3.89 -23.62
C VAL A 283 11.75 3.77 -23.57
N ASP A 284 12.26 2.76 -24.28
CA ASP A 284 13.66 2.57 -24.62
C ASP A 284 13.83 2.42 -26.15
N ASP A 285 15.04 2.05 -26.59
CA ASP A 285 15.38 1.90 -28.01
C ASP A 285 14.55 0.80 -28.72
N THR A 286 13.92 -0.10 -27.97
CA THR A 286 13.14 -1.24 -28.47
C THR A 286 11.62 -1.07 -28.35
N GLY A 287 11.15 -0.03 -27.68
CA GLY A 287 9.73 0.25 -27.52
C GLY A 287 9.37 0.59 -26.08
N ILE A 288 8.29 0.04 -25.55
CA ILE A 288 7.92 0.24 -24.15
C ILE A 288 8.85 -0.57 -23.25
N LYS A 289 9.28 0.02 -22.13
CA LYS A 289 10.12 -0.68 -21.16
C LYS A 289 9.36 -1.83 -20.50
N ASP A 290 10.03 -2.96 -20.30
CA ASP A 290 9.50 -4.08 -19.51
C ASP A 290 9.30 -3.69 -18.04
N ASP A 291 10.29 -3.00 -17.45
CA ASP A 291 10.23 -2.48 -16.08
C ASP A 291 9.71 -1.03 -16.06
N LEU A 292 8.38 -0.91 -15.97
CA LEU A 292 7.70 0.37 -15.90
C LEU A 292 7.73 0.97 -14.48
N PRO A 293 7.79 2.31 -14.34
CA PRO A 293 7.89 2.95 -13.03
C PRO A 293 6.71 2.60 -12.11
N PRO A 294 6.94 2.15 -10.87
CA PRO A 294 5.88 1.69 -9.98
C PRO A 294 4.98 2.85 -9.49
N ILE A 295 3.80 2.50 -8.99
CA ILE A 295 2.78 3.47 -8.57
C ILE A 295 3.26 4.44 -7.48
N THR A 296 4.09 3.97 -6.56
CA THR A 296 4.69 4.82 -5.54
C THR A 296 5.59 5.89 -6.15
N THR A 297 6.36 5.55 -7.18
CA THR A 297 7.21 6.50 -7.91
C THR A 297 6.36 7.48 -8.72
N PHE A 298 5.33 7.01 -9.42
CA PHE A 298 4.39 7.87 -10.15
C PHE A 298 3.73 8.91 -9.23
N LEU A 299 3.14 8.46 -8.12
CA LEU A 299 2.47 9.32 -7.15
C LEU A 299 3.44 10.30 -6.48
N ASN A 300 4.72 9.93 -6.31
CA ASN A 300 5.77 10.86 -5.88
C ASN A 300 6.03 11.95 -6.92
N ARG A 301 6.14 11.60 -8.20
CA ARG A 301 6.38 12.58 -9.27
C ARG A 301 5.19 13.50 -9.50
N LEU A 302 3.98 13.00 -9.30
CA LEU A 302 2.74 13.78 -9.42
C LEU A 302 2.74 15.04 -8.53
N LEU A 303 3.33 14.97 -7.33
CA LEU A 303 3.45 16.10 -6.39
C LEU A 303 4.28 17.27 -6.95
N ALA A 304 5.16 17.02 -7.93
CA ALA A 304 5.99 18.04 -8.55
C ALA A 304 5.37 18.64 -9.82
N LEU A 305 4.22 18.12 -10.27
CA LEU A 305 3.58 18.59 -11.50
C LEU A 305 2.68 19.79 -11.22
N THR A 306 2.45 20.61 -12.27
CA THR A 306 1.45 21.67 -12.21
C THR A 306 0.06 21.09 -12.00
N ILE A 307 -0.84 21.84 -11.35
CA ILE A 307 -2.22 21.40 -11.08
C ILE A 307 -2.93 20.96 -12.37
N ASN A 308 -2.72 21.68 -13.48
CA ASN A 308 -3.30 21.31 -14.77
C ASN A 308 -2.85 19.92 -15.24
N LEU A 309 -1.54 19.64 -15.18
CA LEU A 309 -1.01 18.35 -15.61
C LEU A 309 -1.40 17.22 -14.66
N GLN A 310 -1.48 17.51 -13.35
CA GLN A 310 -2.05 16.58 -12.39
C GLN A 310 -3.50 16.23 -12.78
N ASN A 311 -4.34 17.24 -13.03
CA ASN A 311 -5.75 17.03 -13.38
C ASN A 311 -5.91 16.19 -14.65
N ILE A 312 -5.12 16.44 -15.70
CA ILE A 312 -5.14 15.65 -16.94
C ILE A 312 -4.80 14.18 -16.66
N LEU A 313 -3.64 13.93 -16.05
CA LEU A 313 -3.17 12.56 -15.81
C LEU A 313 -4.10 11.81 -14.86
N PHE A 314 -4.58 12.48 -13.82
CA PHE A 314 -5.43 11.87 -12.82
C PHE A 314 -6.86 11.64 -13.33
N ALA A 315 -7.40 12.47 -14.21
CA ALA A 315 -8.71 12.24 -14.82
C ALA A 315 -8.71 10.93 -15.63
N HIS A 316 -7.69 10.71 -16.46
CA HIS A 316 -7.56 9.45 -17.19
C HIS A 316 -7.28 8.27 -16.26
N PHE A 317 -6.42 8.45 -15.26
CA PHE A 317 -6.14 7.42 -14.26
C PHE A 317 -7.40 6.98 -13.49
N GLU A 318 -8.18 7.94 -12.97
CA GLU A 318 -9.42 7.71 -12.23
C GLU A 318 -10.44 7.00 -13.11
N GLN A 319 -10.62 7.42 -14.37
CA GLN A 319 -11.52 6.74 -15.31
C GLN A 319 -11.16 5.26 -15.51
N ILE A 320 -9.89 4.95 -15.71
CA ILE A 320 -9.42 3.57 -15.86
C ILE A 320 -9.64 2.79 -14.56
N LEU A 321 -9.30 3.40 -13.42
CA LEU A 321 -9.43 2.78 -12.11
C LEU A 321 -10.89 2.46 -11.79
N THR A 322 -11.80 3.42 -11.97
CA THR A 322 -13.24 3.24 -11.77
C THR A 322 -13.77 2.11 -12.64
N ALA A 323 -13.45 2.09 -13.94
CA ALA A 323 -13.87 1.03 -14.84
C ALA A 323 -13.33 -0.36 -14.42
N ARG A 324 -12.11 -0.43 -13.90
CA ARG A 324 -11.53 -1.69 -13.37
C ARG A 324 -12.21 -2.14 -12.09
N ILE A 325 -12.51 -1.21 -11.18
CA ILE A 325 -13.21 -1.49 -9.92
C ILE A 325 -14.63 -1.96 -10.21
N GLU A 326 -15.39 -1.22 -11.01
CA GLU A 326 -16.75 -1.58 -11.42
C GLU A 326 -16.78 -2.94 -12.13
N GLY A 327 -15.84 -3.17 -13.05
CA GLY A 327 -15.69 -4.46 -13.71
C GLY A 327 -15.38 -5.61 -12.74
N ALA A 328 -14.55 -5.37 -11.73
CA ALA A 328 -14.24 -6.35 -10.70
C ALA A 328 -15.45 -6.62 -9.78
N ILE A 329 -16.24 -5.58 -9.45
CA ILE A 329 -17.46 -5.69 -8.64
C ILE A 329 -18.50 -6.51 -9.40
N ALA A 330 -18.78 -6.14 -10.66
CA ALA A 330 -19.68 -6.87 -11.53
C ALA A 330 -19.22 -8.33 -11.76
N SER A 331 -17.90 -8.56 -11.76
CA SER A 331 -17.37 -9.91 -11.88
C SER A 331 -17.30 -10.71 -10.57
N GLY A 332 -17.67 -10.12 -9.43
CA GLY A 332 -17.58 -10.76 -8.10
C GLY A 332 -16.15 -10.97 -7.60
N THR A 333 -15.15 -10.38 -8.26
CA THR A 333 -13.72 -10.54 -7.94
C THR A 333 -13.15 -9.29 -7.28
N TYR A 334 -14.00 -8.42 -6.74
CA TYR A 334 -13.60 -7.16 -6.15
C TYR A 334 -13.09 -7.36 -4.72
N ASP A 335 -11.81 -7.07 -4.50
CA ASP A 335 -11.14 -7.19 -3.22
C ASP A 335 -11.08 -5.83 -2.51
N VAL A 336 -11.94 -5.65 -1.50
CA VAL A 336 -12.06 -4.43 -0.69
C VAL A 336 -10.97 -4.36 0.40
N GLY A 337 -10.11 -5.37 0.55
CA GLY A 337 -8.97 -5.36 1.47
C GLY A 337 -9.31 -5.52 2.97
N LEU A 338 -10.58 -5.44 3.35
CA LEU A 338 -11.12 -5.83 4.66
C LEU A 338 -12.40 -6.63 4.44
N GLU A 339 -12.30 -7.94 4.57
CA GLU A 339 -13.46 -8.83 4.52
C GLU A 339 -13.88 -9.17 5.94
N THR A 340 -15.11 -8.80 6.30
CA THR A 340 -15.79 -9.51 7.39
C THR A 340 -16.20 -10.84 6.78
N LEU A 341 -15.69 -11.96 7.28
CA LEU A 341 -16.18 -13.25 6.83
C LEU A 341 -17.67 -13.31 7.19
N ARG A 342 -18.53 -13.40 6.18
CA ARG A 342 -19.97 -13.58 6.32
C ARG A 342 -20.27 -15.06 6.14
N GLY A 343 -20.08 -15.82 7.19
CA GLY A 343 -20.58 -17.19 7.33
C GLY A 343 -21.87 -17.14 8.14
N GLU A 344 -22.77 -18.08 7.87
CA GLU A 344 -23.97 -18.26 8.70
C GLU A 344 -23.60 -18.80 10.08
N GLN A 345 -22.48 -19.54 10.15
CA GLN A 345 -21.94 -20.10 11.38
C GLN A 345 -20.41 -20.18 11.31
N PHE A 346 -19.76 -19.76 12.41
CA PHE A 346 -18.31 -19.92 12.63
C PHE A 346 -18.06 -20.64 13.94
N THR A 347 -17.38 -21.78 13.87
CA THR A 347 -16.99 -22.56 15.05
C THR A 347 -15.49 -22.74 15.09
N VAL A 348 -14.85 -22.31 16.17
CA VAL A 348 -13.42 -22.55 16.37
C VAL A 348 -13.25 -24.00 16.81
N THR A 349 -12.62 -24.82 15.97
CA THR A 349 -12.42 -26.24 16.22
C THR A 349 -11.09 -26.55 16.89
N ASP A 350 -10.09 -25.66 16.73
CA ASP A 350 -8.76 -25.85 17.32
C ASP A 350 -8.06 -24.52 17.63
N ARG A 351 -7.20 -24.53 18.66
CA ARG A 351 -6.40 -23.37 19.11
C ARG A 351 -4.99 -23.81 19.49
N GLN A 352 -4.01 -23.18 18.87
CA GLN A 352 -2.61 -23.48 19.16
C GLN A 352 -1.78 -22.21 19.34
N GLY A 353 -1.06 -22.09 20.45
CA GLY A 353 -0.10 -21.01 20.67
C GLY A 353 1.12 -21.16 19.77
N ILE A 354 1.41 -20.15 18.95
CA ILE A 354 2.56 -20.15 18.02
C ILE A 354 3.68 -19.18 18.45
N HIS A 355 3.38 -18.23 19.33
CA HIS A 355 4.38 -17.31 19.89
C HIS A 355 3.87 -16.64 21.17
N THR A 356 4.75 -16.49 22.16
CA THR A 356 4.50 -15.71 23.37
C THR A 356 5.55 -14.61 23.49
N HIS A 357 5.10 -13.36 23.60
CA HIS A 357 6.00 -12.22 23.65
C HIS A 357 6.72 -12.14 25.01
N PRO A 358 8.07 -12.16 25.05
CA PRO A 358 8.82 -12.37 26.30
C PRO A 358 8.69 -11.23 27.32
N ALA A 359 8.42 -9.99 26.86
CA ALA A 359 8.30 -8.84 27.77
C ALA A 359 6.87 -8.56 28.25
N THR A 360 5.84 -9.10 27.58
CA THR A 360 4.43 -8.77 27.89
C THR A 360 3.56 -10.00 28.17
N GLY A 361 4.07 -11.21 27.93
CA GLY A 361 3.30 -12.44 28.03
C GLY A 361 2.18 -12.57 27.00
N ALA A 362 2.07 -11.62 26.06
CA ALA A 362 1.00 -11.63 25.06
C ALA A 362 1.20 -12.78 24.06
N GLU A 363 0.16 -13.58 23.88
CA GLU A 363 0.19 -14.74 22.99
C GLU A 363 -0.26 -14.42 21.57
N THR A 364 0.26 -15.19 20.64
CA THR A 364 -0.19 -15.30 19.26
C THR A 364 -0.63 -16.72 19.03
N THR A 365 -1.86 -16.88 18.55
CA THR A 365 -2.54 -18.17 18.47
C THR A 365 -2.96 -18.42 17.03
N LEU A 366 -2.70 -19.62 16.53
CA LEU A 366 -3.30 -20.16 15.32
C LEU A 366 -4.66 -20.78 15.69
N LEU A 367 -5.70 -20.38 14.98
CA LEU A 367 -7.07 -20.85 15.15
C LEU A 367 -7.47 -21.62 13.90
N THR A 368 -8.06 -22.80 14.07
CA THR A 368 -8.76 -23.50 13.00
C THR A 368 -10.26 -23.25 13.18
N VAL A 369 -10.91 -22.73 12.15
CA VAL A 369 -12.31 -22.32 12.20
C VAL A 369 -13.06 -23.09 11.11
N ALA A 370 -14.05 -23.87 11.53
CA ALA A 370 -15.06 -24.41 10.64
C ALA A 370 -16.01 -23.27 10.26
N GLN A 371 -16.20 -23.11 8.96
CA GLN A 371 -17.02 -22.07 8.36
C GLN A 371 -18.14 -22.74 7.58
N ARG A 372 -19.39 -22.38 7.92
CA ARG A 372 -20.58 -22.80 7.17
C ARG A 372 -21.16 -21.59 6.43
N GLU A 373 -21.15 -21.66 5.11
CA GLU A 373 -21.71 -20.63 4.23
C GLU A 373 -23.00 -21.13 3.59
N ARG A 374 -24.03 -20.29 3.53
CA ARG A 374 -25.25 -20.58 2.77
C ARG A 374 -24.99 -20.35 1.29
N ASN A 375 -25.33 -21.34 0.48
CA ASN A 375 -25.19 -21.24 -0.96
C ASN A 375 -26.30 -20.36 -1.53
N HIS A 376 -25.92 -19.42 -2.38
CA HIS A 376 -26.82 -18.52 -3.09
C HIS A 376 -26.62 -18.75 -4.59
N PRO A 377 -27.20 -19.83 -5.14
CA PRO A 377 -27.05 -20.11 -6.56
C PRO A 377 -27.72 -19.02 -7.40
N VAL A 378 -27.11 -18.66 -8.53
CA VAL A 378 -27.71 -17.78 -9.52
C VAL A 378 -29.00 -18.44 -10.03
N THR A 379 -30.12 -17.76 -9.81
CA THR A 379 -31.44 -18.24 -10.23
C THR A 379 -31.55 -18.27 -11.75
N LEU A 380 -32.52 -19.03 -12.28
CA LEU A 380 -32.75 -19.06 -13.72
C LEU A 380 -33.08 -17.66 -14.28
N ASP A 381 -33.88 -16.88 -13.57
CA ASP A 381 -34.23 -15.51 -14.00
C ASP A 381 -32.99 -14.60 -14.06
N GLU A 382 -32.15 -14.60 -13.03
CA GLU A 382 -30.86 -13.85 -13.01
C GLU A 382 -29.92 -14.33 -14.12
N ALA A 383 -29.87 -15.63 -14.39
CA ALA A 383 -29.08 -16.18 -15.49
C ALA A 383 -29.57 -15.67 -16.85
N LEU A 384 -30.89 -15.57 -17.04
CA LEU A 384 -31.52 -15.11 -18.28
C LEU A 384 -31.47 -13.59 -18.44
N GLU A 385 -31.36 -12.81 -17.36
CA GLU A 385 -31.13 -11.35 -17.42
C GLU A 385 -29.83 -10.99 -18.16
N HIS A 386 -28.83 -11.88 -18.15
CA HIS A 386 -27.59 -11.67 -18.91
C HIS A 386 -27.80 -11.64 -20.43
N LEU A 387 -28.93 -12.15 -20.95
CA LEU A 387 -29.28 -12.10 -22.37
C LEU A 387 -29.68 -10.70 -22.86
N VAL A 388 -29.69 -9.69 -21.97
CA VAL A 388 -29.82 -8.28 -22.38
C VAL A 388 -28.62 -7.84 -23.23
N ASP A 389 -27.43 -8.43 -23.05
CA ASP A 389 -26.31 -8.24 -23.98
C ASP A 389 -26.51 -9.15 -25.21
N PRO A 390 -26.60 -8.60 -26.43
CA PRO A 390 -26.83 -9.38 -27.66
C PRO A 390 -25.69 -10.33 -28.00
N ARG A 391 -24.55 -10.26 -27.30
CA ARG A 391 -23.40 -11.16 -27.45
C ARG A 391 -23.39 -12.28 -26.39
N ALA A 392 -24.37 -12.32 -25.49
CA ALA A 392 -24.53 -13.41 -24.55
C ALA A 392 -25.15 -14.64 -25.23
N ALA A 393 -24.75 -15.83 -24.80
CA ALA A 393 -25.24 -17.09 -25.35
C ALA A 393 -25.53 -18.09 -24.23
N LEU A 394 -26.59 -18.90 -24.41
CA LEU A 394 -26.90 -20.02 -23.54
C LEU A 394 -26.16 -21.24 -24.03
N LEU A 395 -25.34 -21.84 -23.17
CA LEU A 395 -24.51 -22.99 -23.52
C LEU A 395 -24.89 -24.22 -22.69
N VAL A 396 -24.77 -25.39 -23.32
CA VAL A 396 -24.75 -26.69 -22.66
C VAL A 396 -23.42 -27.38 -22.96
N ASN A 397 -22.86 -28.07 -21.98
CA ASN A 397 -21.66 -28.86 -22.17
C ASN A 397 -22.04 -30.29 -22.55
N GLU A 398 -21.74 -30.72 -23.77
CA GLU A 398 -22.17 -32.04 -24.27
C GLU A 398 -21.58 -33.23 -23.49
N ARG A 399 -20.40 -33.04 -22.88
CA ARG A 399 -19.72 -34.10 -22.13
C ARG A 399 -20.20 -34.22 -20.68
N SER A 400 -20.43 -33.10 -20.03
CA SER A 400 -20.84 -33.07 -18.61
C SER A 400 -22.34 -32.90 -18.40
N GLY A 401 -23.09 -32.54 -19.46
CA GLY A 401 -24.52 -32.24 -19.39
C GLY A 401 -24.86 -30.96 -18.63
N ARG A 402 -23.88 -30.11 -18.33
CA ARG A 402 -24.03 -28.91 -17.49
C ARG A 402 -24.38 -27.68 -18.31
N ALA A 403 -25.04 -26.71 -17.70
CA ALA A 403 -25.39 -25.45 -18.35
C ALA A 403 -24.45 -24.29 -17.94
N ALA A 404 -24.28 -23.32 -18.83
CA ALA A 404 -23.55 -22.09 -18.59
C ALA A 404 -24.12 -20.93 -19.43
N VAL A 405 -24.19 -19.72 -18.86
CA VAL A 405 -24.40 -18.50 -19.65
C VAL A 405 -23.03 -17.96 -20.03
N CYS A 406 -22.78 -17.82 -21.33
CA CYS A 406 -21.59 -17.19 -21.86
C CYS A 406 -21.85 -15.69 -22.03
N VAL A 407 -21.04 -14.85 -21.41
CA VAL A 407 -21.11 -13.39 -21.59
C VAL A 407 -19.73 -12.84 -21.96
N PRO A 408 -19.65 -11.75 -22.75
CA PRO A 408 -18.40 -11.05 -22.97
C PRO A 408 -17.76 -10.60 -21.65
N THR A 409 -16.43 -10.66 -21.56
CA THR A 409 -15.70 -10.11 -20.41
C THR A 409 -14.47 -9.33 -20.85
N THR A 410 -13.75 -8.75 -19.88
CA THR A 410 -12.56 -7.95 -20.16
C THR A 410 -11.44 -8.79 -20.77
N SER A 411 -10.87 -8.30 -21.88
CA SER A 411 -9.66 -8.86 -22.49
C SER A 411 -8.44 -8.64 -21.60
N VAL A 412 -7.48 -9.56 -21.69
CA VAL A 412 -6.15 -9.44 -21.07
C VAL A 412 -5.13 -9.18 -22.18
N ILE A 413 -4.08 -8.44 -21.87
CA ILE A 413 -2.92 -8.28 -22.76
C ILE A 413 -1.87 -9.23 -22.20
N ASP A 414 -1.42 -10.19 -23.01
CA ASP A 414 -0.37 -11.12 -22.61
C ASP A 414 1.01 -10.43 -22.54
N ASP A 415 2.01 -11.16 -22.06
CA ASP A 415 3.37 -10.64 -21.89
C ASP A 415 4.02 -10.24 -23.23
N ASP A 416 3.47 -10.71 -24.36
CA ASP A 416 3.89 -10.37 -25.73
C ASP A 416 3.09 -9.18 -26.33
N GLY A 417 2.18 -8.57 -25.57
CA GLY A 417 1.41 -7.40 -25.98
C GLY A 417 0.19 -7.70 -26.85
N VAL A 418 -0.17 -8.98 -27.03
CA VAL A 418 -1.34 -9.41 -27.81
C VAL A 418 -2.60 -9.33 -26.94
N VAL A 419 -3.68 -8.81 -27.54
CA VAL A 419 -4.97 -8.72 -26.86
C VAL A 419 -5.67 -10.08 -26.91
N GLU A 420 -5.66 -10.80 -25.79
CA GLU A 420 -6.41 -12.03 -25.62
C GLU A 420 -7.87 -11.72 -25.25
N ARG A 421 -8.80 -12.01 -26.16
CA ARG A 421 -10.24 -11.90 -25.90
C ARG A 421 -10.71 -13.05 -25.03
N ARG A 422 -11.53 -12.74 -24.03
CA ARG A 422 -12.08 -13.72 -23.08
C ARG A 422 -13.60 -13.61 -23.00
N VAL A 423 -14.23 -14.71 -22.64
CA VAL A 423 -15.64 -14.79 -22.25
C VAL A 423 -15.75 -15.29 -20.81
N ARG A 424 -16.85 -14.96 -20.13
CA ARG A 424 -17.17 -15.48 -18.80
C ARG A 424 -18.30 -16.50 -18.94
N LEU A 425 -18.05 -17.71 -18.45
CA LEU A 425 -19.04 -18.78 -18.31
C LEU A 425 -19.62 -18.72 -16.90
N ILE A 426 -20.86 -18.28 -16.80
CA ILE A 426 -21.62 -18.16 -15.55
C ILE A 426 -22.41 -19.45 -15.36
N ARG A 427 -22.36 -20.01 -14.16
CA ARG A 427 -23.01 -21.25 -13.73
C ARG A 427 -23.65 -20.98 -12.36
N PRO A 428 -24.52 -21.85 -11.84
CA PRO A 428 -25.25 -21.58 -10.60
C PRO A 428 -24.36 -21.14 -9.42
N MET A 429 -23.18 -21.75 -9.25
CA MET A 429 -22.26 -21.44 -8.14
C MET A 429 -20.88 -20.95 -8.59
N GLU A 430 -20.64 -20.83 -9.90
CA GLU A 430 -19.31 -20.59 -10.47
C GLU A 430 -19.34 -19.57 -11.60
N ALA A 431 -18.30 -18.76 -11.74
CA ALA A 431 -18.13 -17.87 -12.89
C ALA A 431 -16.68 -17.93 -13.38
N THR A 432 -16.43 -18.64 -14.48
CA THR A 432 -15.08 -18.92 -14.99
C THR A 432 -14.79 -18.09 -16.23
N LYS A 433 -13.58 -17.51 -16.33
CA LYS A 433 -13.16 -16.72 -17.50
C LYS A 433 -12.32 -17.58 -18.46
N VAL A 434 -12.79 -17.77 -19.68
CA VAL A 434 -12.15 -18.63 -20.69
C VAL A 434 -11.70 -17.78 -21.89
N PRO A 435 -10.46 -17.96 -22.40
CA PRO A 435 -10.04 -17.35 -23.66
C PRO A 435 -10.95 -17.79 -24.82
N VAL A 436 -11.34 -16.85 -25.67
CA VAL A 436 -12.19 -17.14 -26.84
C VAL A 436 -11.53 -18.17 -27.75
N ALA A 437 -10.22 -18.11 -27.90
CA ALA A 437 -9.44 -19.06 -28.70
C ALA A 437 -9.57 -20.51 -28.19
N MET A 438 -9.72 -20.70 -26.87
CA MET A 438 -9.88 -22.03 -26.26
C MET A 438 -11.33 -22.53 -26.28
N MET A 439 -12.32 -21.69 -26.59
CA MET A 439 -13.72 -22.12 -26.58
C MET A 439 -13.99 -23.25 -27.59
N GLY A 440 -13.29 -23.25 -28.74
CA GLY A 440 -13.38 -24.33 -29.73
C GLY A 440 -12.88 -25.69 -29.24
N ASP A 441 -11.99 -25.70 -28.25
CA ASP A 441 -11.48 -26.93 -27.61
C ASP A 441 -12.35 -27.37 -26.42
N THR A 442 -13.34 -26.55 -26.05
CA THR A 442 -14.32 -26.92 -25.03
C THR A 442 -15.51 -27.66 -25.64
N HIS A 443 -16.23 -28.41 -24.81
CA HIS A 443 -17.43 -29.14 -25.24
C HIS A 443 -18.70 -28.31 -25.02
N TRP A 444 -18.58 -26.98 -24.96
CA TRP A 444 -19.71 -26.07 -24.77
C TRP A 444 -20.32 -25.71 -26.11
N VAL A 445 -21.60 -26.01 -26.28
CA VAL A 445 -22.37 -25.73 -27.50
C VAL A 445 -23.57 -24.86 -27.17
N GLU A 446 -23.96 -23.98 -28.10
CA GLU A 446 -25.16 -23.16 -27.94
C GLU A 446 -26.42 -24.03 -27.87
N THR A 447 -27.36 -23.63 -27.02
CA THR A 447 -28.61 -24.36 -26.81
C THR A 447 -29.81 -23.40 -26.73
N ASP A 448 -31.01 -23.94 -26.91
CA ASP A 448 -32.23 -23.19 -26.79
C ASP A 448 -32.59 -22.91 -25.31
N ARG A 449 -33.46 -21.93 -25.10
CA ARG A 449 -33.85 -21.47 -23.76
C ARG A 449 -34.55 -22.56 -22.94
N GLU A 450 -35.31 -23.44 -23.57
CA GLU A 450 -36.07 -24.50 -22.89
C GLU A 450 -35.12 -25.59 -22.37
N THR A 451 -34.19 -26.04 -23.23
CA THR A 451 -33.15 -26.99 -22.87
C THR A 451 -32.24 -26.44 -21.77
N PHE A 452 -31.80 -25.19 -21.90
CA PHE A 452 -30.99 -24.50 -20.89
C PHE A 452 -31.70 -24.42 -19.54
N ALA A 453 -32.95 -23.94 -19.53
CA ALA A 453 -33.73 -23.75 -18.30
C ALA A 453 -33.88 -25.05 -17.51
N ARG A 454 -34.22 -26.15 -18.19
CA ARG A 454 -34.35 -27.47 -17.57
C ARG A 454 -33.05 -27.94 -16.90
N ILE A 455 -31.92 -27.78 -17.57
CA ILE A 455 -30.61 -28.17 -17.03
C ILE A 455 -30.21 -27.26 -15.87
N TRP A 456 -30.42 -25.94 -16.03
CA TRP A 456 -30.09 -24.95 -15.01
C TRP A 456 -30.89 -25.17 -13.72
N ASP A 457 -32.21 -25.36 -13.83
CA ASP A 457 -33.08 -25.64 -12.67
C ASP A 457 -32.67 -26.94 -11.97
N THR A 458 -32.27 -27.95 -12.75
CA THR A 458 -31.75 -29.22 -12.19
C THR A 458 -30.45 -28.98 -11.43
N GLU A 459 -29.54 -28.16 -11.96
CA GLU A 459 -28.28 -27.82 -11.28
C GLU A 459 -28.51 -26.97 -10.02
N VAL A 460 -29.40 -25.97 -10.08
CA VAL A 460 -29.78 -25.12 -8.94
C VAL A 460 -30.42 -25.96 -7.83
N ALA A 461 -31.34 -26.86 -8.18
CA ALA A 461 -31.97 -27.77 -7.22
C ALA A 461 -30.99 -28.77 -6.58
N ALA A 462 -29.89 -29.08 -7.27
CA ALA A 462 -28.82 -29.92 -6.75
C ALA A 462 -27.82 -29.17 -5.86
N VAL A 463 -27.89 -27.84 -5.77
CA VAL A 463 -27.01 -27.05 -4.89
C VAL A 463 -27.43 -27.28 -3.42
N PRO A 464 -26.53 -27.78 -2.56
CA PRO A 464 -26.82 -27.92 -1.14
C PRO A 464 -27.13 -26.55 -0.51
N GLU A 465 -27.99 -26.50 0.50
CA GLU A 465 -28.31 -25.24 1.19
C GLU A 465 -27.05 -24.58 1.80
N PHE A 466 -26.07 -25.38 2.21
CA PHE A 466 -24.84 -24.91 2.83
C PHE A 466 -23.59 -25.60 2.27
N THR A 467 -22.47 -24.89 2.29
CA THR A 467 -21.13 -25.43 2.08
C THR A 467 -20.29 -25.24 3.33
N ASP A 468 -19.73 -26.34 3.82
CA ASP A 468 -18.79 -26.35 4.94
C ASP A 468 -17.36 -26.28 4.43
N SER A 469 -16.54 -25.42 5.03
CA SER A 469 -15.13 -25.29 4.73
C SER A 469 -14.31 -25.00 5.99
N THR A 470 -13.00 -25.18 5.91
CA THR A 470 -12.09 -24.92 7.03
C THR A 470 -11.16 -23.75 6.68
N VAL A 471 -11.06 -22.79 7.59
CA VAL A 471 -10.14 -21.66 7.46
C VAL A 471 -9.20 -21.59 8.67
N HIS A 472 -7.93 -21.25 8.43
CA HIS A 472 -6.93 -21.08 9.48
C HIS A 472 -6.62 -19.61 9.67
N ILE A 473 -6.64 -19.13 10.91
CA ILE A 473 -6.52 -17.72 11.27
C ILE A 473 -5.50 -17.52 12.37
N VAL A 474 -4.51 -16.66 12.14
CA VAL A 474 -3.56 -16.25 13.18
C VAL A 474 -4.06 -15.01 13.88
N SER A 475 -4.31 -15.11 15.19
CA SER A 475 -4.89 -14.09 16.06
C SER A 475 -3.95 -13.76 17.23
N GLY A 476 -4.15 -12.62 17.89
CA GLY A 476 -3.31 -12.16 19.02
C GLY A 476 -2.26 -11.12 18.61
N LEU A 477 -1.07 -11.16 19.24
CA LEU A 477 -0.03 -10.16 19.00
C LEU A 477 0.76 -10.46 17.71
N LEU A 478 0.32 -9.93 16.56
CA LEU A 478 0.89 -10.27 15.26
C LEU A 478 2.23 -9.58 14.93
N LEU A 479 2.52 -8.42 15.51
CA LEU A 479 3.72 -7.61 15.20
C LEU A 479 5.06 -8.36 15.39
N PRO A 480 5.29 -9.10 16.48
CA PRO A 480 6.51 -9.88 16.70
C PRO A 480 6.75 -10.98 15.67
N ILE A 481 5.68 -11.58 15.14
CA ILE A 481 5.76 -12.63 14.11
C ILE A 481 5.50 -12.10 12.70
N TRP A 482 5.45 -10.78 12.51
CA TRP A 482 5.02 -10.16 11.26
C TRP A 482 5.81 -10.65 10.05
N LYS A 483 7.12 -10.85 10.20
CA LYS A 483 8.02 -11.36 9.16
C LYS A 483 7.81 -12.85 8.83
N ARG A 484 7.16 -13.61 9.72
CA ARG A 484 6.89 -15.06 9.58
C ARG A 484 5.55 -15.36 8.90
N LEU A 485 4.63 -14.39 8.89
CA LEU A 485 3.33 -14.53 8.23
C LEU A 485 3.50 -14.50 6.70
N PRO A 486 2.74 -15.31 5.93
CA PRO A 486 2.93 -15.48 4.49
C PRO A 486 2.66 -14.18 3.74
N ASN A 487 3.45 -13.79 2.73
CA ASN A 487 3.25 -12.53 2.00
C ASN A 487 2.10 -12.56 0.98
N GLU A 488 1.55 -13.75 0.68
CA GLU A 488 0.52 -13.98 -0.34
C GLU A 488 -0.82 -13.30 -0.02
N SER A 489 -1.17 -13.14 1.25
CA SER A 489 -2.43 -12.50 1.67
C SER A 489 -2.20 -11.62 2.88
N THR A 490 -2.09 -10.29 2.72
CA THR A 490 -2.02 -9.32 3.83
C THR A 490 -3.38 -9.02 4.46
N ARG A 491 -4.41 -9.79 4.10
CA ARG A 491 -5.80 -9.56 4.50
C ARG A 491 -6.00 -9.92 5.98
N VAL A 492 -6.61 -9.01 6.73
CA VAL A 492 -7.04 -9.23 8.11
C VAL A 492 -8.53 -9.52 8.10
N TYR A 493 -8.91 -10.65 8.65
CA TYR A 493 -10.30 -11.09 8.74
C TYR A 493 -10.84 -10.82 10.13
N ARG A 494 -12.11 -10.44 10.17
CA ARG A 494 -12.90 -10.38 11.39
C ARG A 494 -14.01 -11.41 11.27
N LEU A 495 -14.15 -12.24 12.30
CA LEU A 495 -15.27 -13.15 12.44
C LEU A 495 -15.83 -13.07 13.87
N GLN A 496 -17.11 -13.35 13.98
CA GLN A 496 -17.76 -13.58 15.26
C GLN A 496 -18.23 -15.03 15.26
N THR A 497 -17.79 -15.80 16.24
CA THR A 497 -18.30 -17.16 16.44
C THR A 497 -19.71 -17.12 16.98
N ASP A 498 -20.42 -18.24 16.86
CA ASP A 498 -21.79 -18.37 17.36
C ASP A 498 -21.86 -18.18 18.87
N ASP A 499 -20.81 -18.58 19.60
CA ASP A 499 -20.64 -18.38 21.04
C ASP A 499 -20.39 -16.91 21.43
N GLY A 500 -20.40 -15.99 20.45
CA GLY A 500 -20.23 -14.56 20.65
C GLY A 500 -18.77 -14.10 20.71
N GLU A 501 -17.81 -15.00 20.52
CA GLU A 501 -16.39 -14.66 20.51
C GLU A 501 -16.05 -13.86 19.26
N ARG A 502 -15.33 -12.75 19.43
CA ARG A 502 -14.86 -11.93 18.31
C ARG A 502 -13.40 -12.20 18.06
N ILE A 503 -13.10 -12.76 16.89
CA ILE A 503 -11.75 -13.09 16.46
C ILE A 503 -11.33 -12.12 15.37
N ILE A 504 -10.11 -11.61 15.51
CA ILE A 504 -9.45 -10.76 14.53
C ILE A 504 -8.08 -11.37 14.25
N GLY A 505 -7.81 -11.67 12.99
CA GLY A 505 -6.58 -12.34 12.63
C GLY A 505 -6.35 -12.42 11.14
N ARG A 506 -5.20 -12.97 10.76
CA ARG A 506 -4.80 -13.13 9.36
C ARG A 506 -5.12 -14.54 8.89
N LYS A 507 -5.83 -14.68 7.77
CA LYS A 507 -6.04 -16.00 7.14
C LYS A 507 -4.73 -16.50 6.58
N VAL A 508 -4.39 -17.74 6.89
CA VAL A 508 -3.18 -18.42 6.44
C VAL A 508 -3.57 -19.69 5.69
N SER A 509 -2.71 -20.15 4.78
CA SER A 509 -2.95 -21.39 4.06
C SER A 509 -2.88 -22.59 5.02
N PRO A 510 -3.57 -23.71 4.73
CA PRO A 510 -3.44 -24.93 5.51
C PRO A 510 -1.99 -25.41 5.63
N ALA A 511 -1.20 -25.26 4.57
CA ALA A 511 0.22 -25.59 4.57
C ALA A 511 1.03 -24.71 5.56
N TRP A 512 0.74 -23.42 5.63
CA TRP A 512 1.38 -22.53 6.61
C TRP A 512 0.94 -22.87 8.04
N ALA A 513 -0.35 -23.15 8.25
CA ALA A 513 -0.92 -23.51 9.54
C ALA A 513 -0.24 -24.78 10.10
N ALA A 514 -0.08 -25.81 9.27
CA ALA A 514 0.64 -27.03 9.63
C ALA A 514 2.11 -26.76 10.03
N ASN A 515 2.81 -25.86 9.33
CA ASN A 515 4.20 -25.52 9.66
C ASN A 515 4.34 -24.66 10.93
N ALA A 516 3.40 -23.74 11.15
CA ALA A 516 3.37 -22.89 12.34
C ALA A 516 3.05 -23.71 13.61
N ALA A 517 2.26 -24.77 13.48
CA ALA A 517 1.99 -25.74 14.54
C ALA A 517 3.26 -26.51 14.98
N THR A 518 4.19 -26.73 14.06
CA THR A 518 5.42 -27.50 14.29
C THR A 518 6.57 -26.63 14.81
N THR A 519 6.36 -25.33 15.03
CA THR A 519 7.44 -24.41 15.47
C THR A 519 7.77 -24.51 16.96
N GLY A 520 7.62 -25.69 17.55
CA GLY A 520 8.55 -26.16 18.57
C GLY A 520 9.78 -26.72 17.86
N ALA A 521 10.77 -25.85 17.58
CA ALA A 521 12.12 -26.19 17.12
C ALA A 521 12.26 -27.49 16.29
N ALA A 522 11.81 -27.49 15.04
CA ALA A 522 12.12 -28.59 14.13
C ALA A 522 13.57 -28.43 13.60
N SER A 523 14.52 -29.12 14.24
CA SER A 523 15.83 -29.39 13.63
C SER A 523 15.64 -30.38 12.49
N LEU A 524 15.67 -29.92 11.24
CA LEU A 524 15.78 -30.81 10.09
C LEU A 524 17.22 -31.35 10.06
N SER A 525 17.41 -32.67 10.08
CA SER A 525 18.75 -33.25 9.95
C SER A 525 19.32 -32.93 8.56
N ALA A 526 20.64 -32.88 8.41
CA ALA A 526 21.27 -32.56 7.12
C ALA A 526 20.93 -33.60 6.03
N ASP A 527 20.72 -34.86 6.44
CA ASP A 527 20.32 -35.94 5.53
C ASP A 527 18.86 -35.74 5.05
N ASP A 528 17.95 -35.41 5.96
CA ASP A 528 16.54 -35.11 5.61
C ASP A 528 16.44 -33.84 4.75
N ALA A 529 17.27 -32.83 5.04
CA ALA A 529 17.38 -31.62 4.23
C ALA A 529 17.87 -31.92 2.81
N PHE A 530 18.86 -32.79 2.67
CA PHE A 530 19.41 -33.20 1.38
C PHE A 530 18.36 -33.95 0.54
N VAL A 531 17.63 -34.89 1.16
CA VAL A 531 16.55 -35.63 0.50
C VAL A 531 15.43 -34.68 0.06
N ALA A 532 14.93 -33.83 0.95
CA ALA A 532 13.84 -32.90 0.66
C ALA A 532 14.19 -31.88 -0.45
N LEU A 533 15.43 -31.37 -0.47
CA LEU A 533 15.91 -30.48 -1.53
C LEU A 533 16.10 -31.21 -2.86
N THR A 534 16.50 -32.48 -2.83
CA THR A 534 16.67 -33.31 -4.03
C THR A 534 15.32 -33.65 -4.67
N GLU A 535 14.29 -33.92 -3.86
CA GLU A 535 12.91 -34.14 -4.33
C GLU A 535 12.29 -32.90 -5.00
N GLY A 536 12.77 -31.70 -4.64
CA GLY A 536 12.50 -30.46 -5.36
C GLY A 536 11.18 -29.77 -5.01
N ARG A 537 10.45 -30.31 -4.03
CA ARG A 537 9.20 -29.72 -3.49
C ARG A 537 9.44 -28.77 -2.33
N THR A 538 10.68 -28.69 -1.84
CA THR A 538 11.03 -27.97 -0.61
C THR A 538 12.05 -26.87 -0.87
N ILE A 539 11.86 -25.74 -0.19
CA ILE A 539 12.73 -24.58 -0.12
C ILE A 539 13.07 -24.39 1.36
N LEU A 540 14.36 -24.32 1.70
CA LEU A 540 14.81 -24.02 3.06
C LEU A 540 15.28 -22.57 3.11
N GLU A 541 14.64 -21.76 3.94
CA GLU A 541 15.14 -20.43 4.31
C GLU A 541 15.99 -20.58 5.56
N LEU A 542 17.24 -20.16 5.47
CA LEU A 542 18.24 -20.20 6.53
C LEU A 542 18.45 -18.81 7.13
N ALA A 543 19.08 -18.75 8.29
CA ALA A 543 19.51 -17.50 8.90
C ALA A 543 20.34 -16.62 7.95
N GLU A 544 20.34 -15.31 8.23
CA GLU A 544 21.01 -14.27 7.41
C GLU A 544 20.43 -14.11 5.98
N GLY A 545 19.20 -14.58 5.74
CA GLY A 545 18.48 -14.38 4.47
C GLY A 545 18.94 -15.31 3.36
N LEU A 546 19.66 -16.38 3.70
CA LEU A 546 20.09 -17.41 2.77
C LEU A 546 18.93 -18.36 2.44
N GLN A 547 18.90 -18.88 1.21
CA GLN A 547 17.86 -19.81 0.77
C GLN A 547 18.43 -20.95 -0.07
N LEU A 548 18.09 -22.19 0.30
CA LEU A 548 18.39 -23.41 -0.45
C LEU A 548 17.15 -23.88 -1.21
N ARG A 549 17.32 -24.21 -2.49
CA ARG A 549 16.24 -24.75 -3.33
C ARG A 549 16.78 -25.63 -4.46
N ARG A 550 15.94 -26.47 -5.04
CA ARG A 550 16.27 -27.16 -6.30
C ARG A 550 16.13 -26.23 -7.50
N ALA A 551 17.19 -26.07 -8.26
CA ALA A 551 17.22 -25.36 -9.53
C ALA A 551 17.58 -26.33 -10.67
N ARG A 552 16.94 -26.16 -11.83
CA ARG A 552 17.33 -26.88 -13.05
C ARG A 552 18.34 -26.03 -13.80
N VAL A 553 19.53 -26.57 -14.05
CA VAL A 553 20.66 -25.87 -14.66
C VAL A 553 21.29 -26.79 -15.70
N MET A 554 21.36 -26.34 -16.95
CA MET A 554 21.92 -27.11 -18.08
C MET A 554 21.37 -28.55 -18.16
N GLY A 555 20.05 -28.69 -18.00
CA GLY A 555 19.35 -29.97 -18.07
C GLY A 555 19.35 -30.80 -16.78
N ALA A 556 20.25 -30.54 -15.83
CA ALA A 556 20.38 -31.29 -14.58
C ALA A 556 19.70 -30.59 -13.38
N ASN A 557 19.21 -31.36 -12.41
CA ASN A 557 18.70 -30.85 -11.14
C ASN A 557 19.87 -30.62 -10.17
N ARG A 558 19.97 -29.42 -9.60
CA ARG A 558 21.01 -29.04 -8.64
C ARG A 558 20.39 -28.34 -7.44
N ILE A 559 21.06 -28.40 -6.30
CA ILE A 559 20.68 -27.67 -5.08
C ILE A 559 21.44 -26.34 -5.10
N GLU A 560 20.72 -25.23 -5.24
CA GLU A 560 21.27 -23.88 -5.34
C GLU A 560 21.10 -23.14 -4.01
N LEU A 561 22.17 -22.43 -3.59
CA LEU A 561 22.14 -21.47 -2.50
C LEU A 561 22.00 -20.04 -3.07
N THR A 562 21.03 -19.29 -2.57
CA THR A 562 20.76 -17.90 -2.94
C THR A 562 20.72 -16.99 -1.71
N GLY A 563 20.77 -15.67 -1.90
CA GLY A 563 20.74 -14.68 -0.81
C GLY A 563 22.09 -14.34 -0.18
N PHE A 564 23.20 -14.92 -0.67
CA PHE A 564 24.54 -14.65 -0.14
C PHE A 564 25.10 -13.31 -0.63
N THR A 565 25.93 -12.67 0.19
CA THR A 565 26.69 -11.46 -0.17
C THR A 565 28.10 -11.81 -0.67
N ASP A 566 28.79 -10.85 -1.31
CA ASP A 566 30.16 -11.05 -1.79
C ASP A 566 31.15 -11.44 -0.67
N THR A 567 30.95 -10.91 0.54
CA THR A 567 31.77 -11.22 1.71
C THR A 567 31.60 -12.66 2.23
N MET A 568 30.50 -13.34 1.88
CA MET A 568 30.23 -14.72 2.28
C MET A 568 30.85 -15.74 1.31
N ARG A 569 31.24 -15.31 0.10
CA ARG A 569 31.63 -16.18 -1.02
C ARG A 569 32.74 -17.17 -0.66
N ASP A 570 33.86 -16.67 -0.13
CA ASP A 570 35.03 -17.52 0.15
C ASP A 570 34.76 -18.49 1.30
N ARG A 571 33.96 -18.06 2.28
CA ARG A 571 33.53 -18.90 3.41
C ARG A 571 32.59 -20.01 2.97
N LEU A 572 31.62 -19.71 2.10
CA LEU A 572 30.69 -20.72 1.56
C LEU A 572 31.44 -21.76 0.71
N LYS A 573 32.46 -21.34 -0.05
CA LYS A 573 33.36 -22.27 -0.74
C LYS A 573 34.17 -23.16 0.21
N ALA A 574 34.65 -22.61 1.33
CA ALA A 574 35.35 -23.39 2.35
C ALA A 574 34.45 -24.45 3.02
N TYR A 575 33.14 -24.24 3.05
CA TYR A 575 32.16 -25.25 3.49
C TYR A 575 31.90 -26.37 2.47
N GLY A 576 32.44 -26.25 1.25
CA GLY A 576 32.34 -27.25 0.19
C GLY A 576 31.28 -26.94 -0.86
N LEU A 577 30.69 -25.74 -0.87
CA LEU A 577 29.90 -25.28 -2.01
C LEU A 577 30.82 -24.95 -3.18
N PHE A 578 30.40 -25.29 -4.40
CA PHE A 578 31.12 -24.94 -5.61
C PHE A 578 30.35 -23.88 -6.40
N GLY A 579 31.08 -23.02 -7.10
CA GLY A 579 30.52 -21.90 -7.82
C GLY A 579 30.76 -21.98 -9.31
N GLU A 580 29.75 -21.64 -10.10
CA GLU A 580 29.82 -21.58 -11.56
C GLU A 580 29.29 -20.23 -12.06
N ILE A 581 29.78 -19.78 -13.21
CA ILE A 581 29.26 -18.59 -13.89
C ILE A 581 28.30 -19.07 -14.98
N ILE A 582 27.02 -18.71 -14.86
CA ILE A 582 25.95 -19.14 -15.77
C ILE A 582 25.15 -17.92 -16.18
N SER A 583 25.03 -17.67 -17.48
CA SER A 583 24.39 -16.46 -18.03
C SER A 583 24.93 -15.18 -17.40
N TRP A 584 26.27 -15.06 -17.34
CA TRP A 584 26.99 -13.92 -16.76
C TRP A 584 26.77 -13.68 -15.25
N LYS A 585 26.13 -14.62 -14.54
CA LYS A 585 25.90 -14.54 -13.09
C LYS A 585 26.63 -15.65 -12.34
N PHE A 586 27.34 -15.30 -11.27
CA PHE A 586 27.94 -16.26 -10.35
C PHE A 586 26.87 -16.92 -9.47
N ARG A 587 26.83 -18.25 -9.44
CA ARG A 587 25.84 -19.06 -8.70
C ARG A 587 26.56 -20.11 -7.86
N LEU A 588 26.06 -20.40 -6.65
CA LEU A 588 26.63 -21.37 -5.72
C LEU A 588 25.71 -22.59 -5.57
N PHE A 589 26.32 -23.77 -5.56
CA PHE A 589 25.62 -25.04 -5.50
C PHE A 589 26.20 -25.96 -4.41
N VAL A 590 25.32 -26.79 -3.84
CA VAL A 590 25.70 -27.91 -2.99
C VAL A 590 25.99 -29.13 -3.88
N PRO A 591 27.07 -29.90 -3.65
CA PRO A 591 27.32 -31.15 -4.36
C PRO A 591 26.12 -32.10 -4.27
N THR A 592 25.81 -32.79 -5.36
CA THR A 592 24.70 -33.76 -5.42
C THR A 592 25.16 -35.20 -5.20
N ASP A 593 26.45 -35.42 -4.91
CA ASP A 593 27.03 -36.71 -4.56
C ASP A 593 26.95 -36.96 -3.03
N ALA A 594 27.56 -38.04 -2.56
CA ALA A 594 27.59 -38.40 -1.14
C ALA A 594 28.22 -37.32 -0.22
N SER A 595 28.93 -36.33 -0.78
CA SER A 595 29.49 -35.21 -0.01
C SER A 595 28.46 -34.10 0.27
N GLY A 596 27.33 -34.08 -0.44
CA GLY A 596 26.30 -33.06 -0.34
C GLY A 596 25.67 -32.94 1.04
N ALA A 597 25.36 -34.06 1.68
CA ALA A 597 24.83 -34.09 3.05
C ALA A 597 25.85 -33.50 4.05
N ALA A 598 27.14 -33.84 3.93
CA ALA A 598 28.20 -33.31 4.79
C ALA A 598 28.45 -31.80 4.60
N VAL A 599 28.24 -31.29 3.39
CA VAL A 599 28.25 -29.84 3.11
C VAL A 599 27.05 -29.16 3.76
N LEU A 600 25.85 -29.76 3.67
CA LEU A 600 24.66 -29.23 4.34
C LEU A 600 24.81 -29.25 5.87
N THR A 601 25.42 -30.27 6.48
CA THR A 601 25.68 -30.28 7.93
C THR A 601 26.45 -29.04 8.36
N ARG A 602 27.59 -28.75 7.71
CA ARG A 602 28.41 -27.57 8.03
C ARG A 602 27.67 -26.26 7.78
N LEU A 603 26.83 -26.21 6.74
CA LEU A 603 26.04 -25.03 6.42
C LEU A 603 24.93 -24.78 7.45
N LEU A 604 24.21 -25.83 7.86
CA LEU A 604 23.07 -25.77 8.78
C LEU A 604 23.52 -25.57 10.24
N GLU A 605 24.69 -26.04 10.63
CA GLU A 605 25.31 -25.73 11.93
C GLU A 605 25.56 -24.23 12.09
N ARG A 606 25.93 -23.55 11.01
CA ARG A 606 26.25 -22.12 11.03
C ARG A 606 25.03 -21.24 10.73
N PHE A 607 24.19 -21.67 9.79
CA PHE A 607 22.99 -20.97 9.34
C PHE A 607 21.79 -21.89 9.57
N PRO A 608 21.22 -21.90 10.78
CA PRO A 608 20.10 -22.78 11.11
C PRO A 608 18.90 -22.48 10.20
N VAL A 609 18.08 -23.51 9.95
CA VAL A 609 16.84 -23.37 9.19
C VAL A 609 15.87 -22.48 9.97
N GLU A 610 15.46 -21.36 9.38
CA GLU A 610 14.45 -20.47 9.95
C GLU A 610 13.04 -20.84 9.47
N ARG A 611 12.92 -21.35 8.23
CA ARG A 611 11.63 -21.73 7.64
C ARG A 611 11.80 -22.80 6.57
N ILE A 612 10.84 -23.72 6.50
CA ILE A 612 10.67 -24.69 5.42
C ILE A 612 9.44 -24.26 4.61
N ALA A 613 9.62 -23.96 3.33
CA ALA A 613 8.55 -23.60 2.40
C ALA A 613 8.40 -24.67 1.31
N GLN A 614 7.18 -24.88 0.81
CA GLN A 614 6.98 -25.73 -0.36
C GLN A 614 7.00 -24.90 -1.64
N ARG A 615 7.51 -25.50 -2.72
CA ARG A 615 7.48 -24.90 -4.05
C ARG A 615 6.10 -25.12 -4.67
N GLU A 616 5.33 -24.06 -4.91
CA GLU A 616 4.11 -24.13 -5.72
C GLU A 616 4.46 -24.60 -7.14
N ALA A 617 3.67 -25.55 -7.66
CA ALA A 617 3.73 -25.91 -9.06
C ALA A 617 3.18 -24.72 -9.86
N ALA A 618 4.03 -24.18 -10.75
CA ALA A 618 3.67 -23.09 -11.65
C ALA A 618 2.58 -23.50 -12.65
#